data_AF-A0A7X7LQV0-F1
#
_entry.id   AF-A0A7X7LQV0-F1
#
_cell.length_a   1.000
_cell.length_b   1.000
_cell.length_c   1.000
_cell.angle_alpha   90.00
_cell.angle_beta   90.00
_cell.angle_gamma   90.00
#
_symmetry.space_group_name_H-M   'P 1'
#
loop_
_entity.id
_entity.type
_entity.pdbx_description
1 polymer ?
#
loop_
_entity_poly.entity_id
_entity_poly.type
_entity_poly.pdbx_seq_one_letter_code
_entity_poly.pdbx_strand_id
1 'polypeptide(L)'
;MTDKEIYQQLVNEETQNHIILTDDDQKTFELEPLGIIPLHGVIYAVLDLLKIEGQPVSDEDGGIVMLELDYDEEEDEYFVSTVDDDELFDEVITEFEKLPEK
;
A
#
# COMPACT_ATOMS: atom_id res chain seq x y z
N MET A 1 13.47 0.71 2.50
CA MET A 1 13.29 0.06 1.18
C MET A 1 13.27 1.14 0.13
N THR A 2 13.55 0.81 -1.13
CA THR A 2 13.27 1.70 -2.27
C THR A 2 11.87 1.43 -2.83
N ASP A 3 11.32 2.38 -3.60
CA ASP A 3 10.01 2.27 -4.25
C ASP A 3 9.88 1.00 -5.10
N LYS A 4 10.95 0.67 -5.83
CA LYS A 4 11.06 -0.58 -6.58
C LYS A 4 10.90 -1.83 -5.72
N GLU A 5 11.52 -1.88 -4.54
CA GLU A 5 11.41 -3.03 -3.64
C GLU A 5 10.00 -3.18 -3.07
N ILE A 6 9.33 -2.06 -2.79
CA ILE A 6 7.95 -2.04 -2.28
C ILE A 6 7.00 -2.50 -3.39
N TYR A 7 7.10 -1.92 -4.58
CA TYR A 7 6.31 -2.29 -5.75
C TYR A 7 6.43 -3.79 -6.04
N GLN A 8 7.65 -4.32 -6.13
CA GLN A 8 7.86 -5.72 -6.43
C GLN A 8 7.32 -6.65 -5.35
N GLN A 9 7.41 -6.29 -4.06
CA GLN A 9 6.82 -7.10 -2.99
C GLN A 9 5.29 -7.10 -3.01
N LEU A 10 4.68 -5.96 -3.33
CA LEU A 10 3.23 -5.81 -3.39
C LEU A 10 2.60 -6.53 -4.57
N VAL A 11 3.25 -6.44 -5.74
CA VAL A 11 2.76 -7.07 -6.96
C VAL A 11 3.06 -8.57 -6.98
N ASN A 12 4.09 -9.02 -6.26
CA ASN A 12 4.47 -10.42 -6.23
C ASN A 12 3.75 -11.17 -5.09
N GLU A 13 2.66 -11.86 -5.43
CA GLU A 13 1.79 -12.62 -4.50
C GLU A 13 2.54 -13.61 -3.59
N GLU A 14 3.74 -14.08 -3.97
CA GLU A 14 4.55 -14.99 -3.13
C GLU A 14 5.23 -14.27 -1.95
N THR A 15 5.24 -12.94 -1.94
CA THR A 15 6.07 -12.11 -1.04
C THR A 15 5.23 -11.14 -0.20
N GLN A 16 4.01 -11.54 0.20
CA GLN A 16 3.15 -10.80 1.14
C GLN A 16 3.74 -10.75 2.56
N ASN A 17 4.94 -10.18 2.69
CA ASN A 17 5.57 -9.87 3.97
C ASN A 17 5.16 -8.48 4.42
N HIS A 18 5.34 -8.21 5.71
CA HIS A 18 5.16 -6.89 6.29
C HIS A 18 6.08 -5.87 5.60
N ILE A 19 5.50 -4.76 5.16
CA ILE A 19 6.20 -3.66 4.52
C ILE A 19 6.54 -2.63 5.59
N ILE A 20 7.81 -2.26 5.66
CA ILE A 20 8.26 -1.22 6.58
C ILE A 20 8.58 0.02 5.75
N LEU A 21 7.70 1.02 5.86
CA LEU A 21 7.94 2.34 5.29
C LEU A 21 8.65 3.22 6.31
N THR A 22 9.48 4.12 5.81
CA THR A 22 10.09 5.17 6.63
C THR A 22 9.79 6.50 5.97
N ASP A 23 9.09 7.36 6.70
CA ASP A 23 8.77 8.71 6.23
C ASP A 23 10.00 9.65 6.38
N ASP A 24 9.92 10.85 5.80
CA ASP A 24 10.99 11.85 5.82
C ASP A 24 11.41 12.24 7.26
N ASP A 25 10.48 12.17 8.22
CA ASP A 25 10.74 12.40 9.64
C ASP A 25 11.44 11.22 10.35
N GLN A 26 11.90 10.19 9.61
CA GLN A 26 12.45 8.91 10.10
C GLN A 26 11.45 8.06 10.91
N LYS A 27 10.16 8.37 10.84
CA LYS A 27 9.12 7.54 11.43
C LYS A 27 8.96 6.27 10.63
N THR A 28 8.90 5.14 11.33
CA THR A 28 8.72 3.83 10.70
C THR A 28 7.28 3.38 10.82
N PHE A 29 6.73 2.85 9.74
CA PHE A 29 5.38 2.33 9.66
C PHE A 29 5.45 0.88 9.19
N GLU A 30 4.92 -0.03 10.00
CA GLU A 30 4.81 -1.44 9.65
C GLU A 30 3.40 -1.70 9.13
N LEU A 31 3.33 -2.16 7.88
CA LEU A 31 2.12 -2.31 7.11
C LEU A 31 1.98 -3.76 6.63
N GLU A 32 0.76 -4.29 6.63
CA GLU A 32 0.46 -5.61 6.09
C GLU A 32 -0.30 -5.49 4.77
N PRO A 33 0.21 -6.06 3.66
CA PRO A 33 -0.50 -5.99 2.39
C PRO A 33 -1.75 -6.88 2.43
N LEU A 34 -2.92 -6.26 2.39
CA LEU A 34 -4.21 -6.96 2.34
C LEU A 34 -4.52 -7.44 0.93
N GLY A 35 -4.20 -6.62 -0.07
CA GLY A 35 -4.34 -6.97 -1.48
C GLY A 35 -4.03 -5.81 -2.42
N ILE A 36 -4.18 -6.07 -3.72
CA ILE A 36 -3.96 -5.08 -4.78
C ILE A 36 -5.18 -5.00 -5.70
N ILE A 37 -5.53 -3.80 -6.12
CA ILE A 37 -6.66 -3.48 -6.98
C ILE A 37 -6.15 -2.71 -8.20
N PRO A 38 -6.15 -3.31 -9.41
CA PRO A 38 -5.85 -2.59 -10.63
C PRO A 38 -7.05 -1.72 -11.04
N LEU A 39 -6.88 -0.40 -11.06
CA LEU A 39 -7.93 0.57 -11.37
C LEU A 39 -7.33 1.79 -12.09
N HIS A 40 -8.11 2.47 -12.95
CA HIS A 40 -7.69 3.66 -13.72
C HIS A 40 -6.39 3.51 -14.54
N GLY A 41 -5.92 2.28 -14.77
CA GLY A 41 -4.68 2.00 -15.50
C GLY A 41 -3.43 1.89 -14.63
N VAL A 42 -3.56 2.01 -13.32
CA VAL A 42 -2.49 1.82 -12.33
C VAL A 42 -2.87 0.73 -11.33
N ILE A 43 -1.98 0.40 -10.39
CA ILE A 43 -2.23 -0.61 -9.36
C ILE A 43 -2.31 0.09 -8.00
N TYR A 44 -3.42 -0.11 -7.29
CA TYR A 44 -3.57 0.35 -5.91
C TYR A 44 -3.32 -0.80 -4.94
N ALA A 45 -2.40 -0.62 -4.01
CA ALA A 45 -2.17 -1.56 -2.91
C ALA A 45 -2.93 -1.11 -1.67
N VAL A 46 -3.73 -2.02 -1.13
CA VAL A 46 -4.47 -1.85 0.12
C VAL A 46 -3.64 -2.50 1.23
N LEU A 47 -3.26 -1.70 2.23
CA LEU A 47 -2.42 -2.11 3.33
C LEU A 47 -3.09 -1.83 4.67
N ASP A 48 -2.86 -2.67 5.65
CA ASP A 48 -3.29 -2.44 7.03
C ASP A 48 -2.13 -1.89 7.86
N LEU A 49 -2.34 -0.77 8.55
CA LEU A 49 -1.34 -0.21 9.46
C LEU A 49 -1.30 -1.00 10.75
N LEU A 50 -0.20 -1.74 10.96
CA LEU A 50 -0.02 -2.56 12.14
C LEU A 50 0.72 -1.82 13.26
N LYS A 51 1.80 -1.13 12.91
CA LYS A 51 2.66 -0.45 13.91
C LYS A 51 3.17 0.89 13.41
N ILE A 52 3.29 1.84 14.33
CA ILE A 52 4.00 3.10 14.14
C ILE A 52 5.16 3.12 15.14
N GLU A 53 6.37 3.34 14.64
CA GLU A 53 7.61 3.38 15.44
C GLU A 53 7.81 2.10 16.31
N GLY A 54 7.37 0.95 15.78
CA GLY A 54 7.43 -0.34 16.47
C GLY A 54 6.39 -0.52 17.58
N GLN A 55 5.50 0.46 17.78
CA GLN A 55 4.37 0.35 18.70
C GLN A 55 3.11 -0.05 17.92
N PRO A 56 2.33 -1.04 18.38
CA PRO A 56 1.06 -1.36 17.76
C PRO A 56 0.15 -0.14 17.81
N VAL A 57 -0.50 0.15 16.68
CA VAL A 57 -1.53 1.18 16.64
C VAL A 57 -2.77 0.69 17.39
N SER A 58 -3.47 1.62 18.03
CA SER A 58 -4.76 1.32 18.67
C SER A 58 -5.84 1.24 17.60
N ASP A 59 -6.96 0.55 17.81
CA ASP A 59 -8.07 0.49 16.82
C ASP A 59 -8.59 1.87 16.35
N GLU A 60 -8.34 2.94 17.11
CA GLU A 60 -8.66 4.33 16.72
C GLU A 60 -7.59 5.01 15.83
N ASP A 61 -6.34 4.54 15.86
CA ASP A 61 -5.20 5.01 15.05
C ASP A 61 -4.81 4.00 13.95
N GLY A 62 -5.32 2.77 14.04
CA GLY A 62 -5.19 1.72 13.04
C GLY A 62 -6.13 2.02 11.88
N GLY A 63 -5.58 1.99 10.68
CA GLY A 63 -6.30 2.37 9.48
C GLY A 63 -5.73 1.67 8.26
N ILE A 64 -6.59 1.56 7.25
CA ILE A 64 -6.16 1.09 5.94
C ILE A 64 -5.41 2.23 5.25
N VAL A 65 -4.22 1.92 4.79
CA VAL A 65 -3.38 2.79 3.98
C VAL A 65 -3.45 2.31 2.54
N MET A 66 -3.61 3.25 1.63
CA MET A 66 -3.62 2.96 0.20
C MET A 66 -2.39 3.55 -0.46
N LEU A 67 -1.68 2.72 -1.22
CA LEU A 67 -0.55 3.14 -2.04
C LEU A 67 -0.91 3.00 -3.52
N GLU A 68 -0.64 4.04 -4.28
CA GLU A 68 -0.60 3.99 -5.74
C GLU A 68 0.76 3.48 -6.17
N LEU A 69 0.74 2.42 -6.98
CA LEU A 69 1.90 1.77 -7.57
C LEU A 69 1.87 2.04 -9.07
N ASP A 70 2.77 2.91 -9.51
CA ASP A 70 2.95 3.25 -10.90
C ASP A 70 4.34 2.82 -11.39
N TYR A 71 4.41 2.36 -12.64
CA TYR A 71 5.64 1.94 -13.28
C TYR A 71 5.75 2.62 -14.64
N ASP A 72 6.72 3.52 -14.74
CA ASP A 72 7.00 4.21 -15.99
C ASP A 72 7.95 3.36 -16.85
N GLU A 73 7.40 2.77 -17.91
CA GLU A 73 8.16 1.94 -18.85
C GLU A 73 9.15 2.76 -19.70
N GLU A 74 8.94 4.07 -19.86
CA GLU A 74 9.80 4.93 -20.67
C GLU A 74 11.12 5.25 -19.94
N GLU A 75 11.05 5.51 -18.63
CA GLU A 75 12.20 5.83 -17.78
C GLU A 75 12.73 4.63 -16.96
N ASP A 76 12.02 3.49 -16.95
CA ASP A 76 12.28 2.31 -16.09
C ASP A 76 12.25 2.66 -14.59
N GLU A 77 11.35 3.57 -14.20
CA GLU A 77 11.21 4.09 -12.85
C GLU A 77 9.95 3.57 -12.16
N TYR A 78 10.06 3.31 -10.86
CA TYR A 78 8.96 2.81 -10.02
C TYR A 78 8.55 3.93 -9.08
N PHE A 79 7.27 4.25 -9.09
CA PHE A 79 6.71 5.28 -8.23
C PHE A 79 5.74 4.64 -7.26
N VAL A 80 5.98 4.88 -5.97
CA VAL A 80 5.07 4.48 -4.89
C VAL A 80 4.68 5.75 -4.17
N SER A 81 3.38 6.06 -4.19
CA SER A 81 2.84 7.25 -3.52
C SER A 81 1.66 6.88 -2.65
N THR A 82 1.50 7.56 -1.52
CA THR A 82 0.27 7.45 -0.72
C THR A 82 -0.88 8.09 -1.46
N VAL A 83 -2.06 7.47 -1.40
CA VAL A 83 -3.27 8.09 -1.94
C VAL A 83 -3.99 8.84 -0.83
N ASP A 84 -4.03 10.16 -0.97
CA ASP A 84 -4.75 11.08 -0.09
C ASP A 84 -6.13 11.49 -0.63
N ASP A 85 -6.56 10.92 -1.77
CA ASP A 85 -7.84 11.22 -2.40
C ASP A 85 -8.96 10.34 -1.83
N ASP A 86 -9.83 10.93 -0.99
CA ASP A 86 -10.94 10.23 -0.34
C ASP A 86 -11.92 9.56 -1.34
N GLU A 87 -12.17 10.17 -2.50
CA GLU A 87 -13.11 9.61 -3.49
C GLU A 87 -12.53 8.35 -4.14
N LEU A 88 -11.25 8.40 -4.51
CA LEU A 88 -10.53 7.24 -5.05
C LEU A 88 -10.36 6.14 -3.99
N PHE A 89 -10.11 6.52 -2.73
CA PHE A 89 -10.01 5.59 -1.62
C PHE A 89 -11.31 4.79 -1.44
N ASP A 90 -12.47 5.45 -1.36
CA ASP A 90 -13.75 4.77 -1.21
C ASP A 90 -14.05 3.84 -2.41
N GLU A 91 -13.69 4.27 -3.63
CA GLU A 91 -13.86 3.47 -4.84
C GLU A 91 -12.99 2.19 -4.82
N VAL A 92 -11.70 2.32 -4.50
CA VAL A 92 -10.77 1.18 -4.44
C VAL A 92 -11.16 0.21 -3.32
N ILE A 93 -11.52 0.70 -2.13
CA ILE A 93 -11.99 -0.14 -1.03
C ILE A 93 -13.28 -0.86 -1.41
N THR A 94 -14.22 -0.16 -2.05
CA THR A 94 -15.47 -0.78 -2.54
C THR A 94 -15.18 -1.90 -3.54
N GLU A 95 -14.20 -1.74 -4.44
CA GLU A 95 -13.77 -2.80 -5.36
C GLU A 95 -13.05 -3.95 -4.63
N PHE A 96 -12.23 -3.63 -3.62
CA PHE A 96 -11.55 -4.60 -2.77
C PHE A 96 -12.54 -5.48 -2.00
N GLU A 97 -13.58 -4.90 -1.39
CA GLU A 97 -14.62 -5.64 -0.67
C GLU A 97 -15.48 -6.54 -1.59
N LYS A 98 -15.49 -6.28 -2.90
CA LYS A 98 -16.17 -7.14 -3.88
C LYS A 98 -15.33 -8.36 -4.26
N LEU A 99 -14.01 -8.34 -4.03
CA LEU A 99 -13.19 -9.51 -4.26
C LEU A 99 -13.57 -10.58 -3.23
N PRO A 100 -13.75 -11.85 -3.65
CA PRO A 100 -14.01 -12.91 -2.69
C PRO A 100 -12.81 -13.02 -1.75
N GLU A 101 -13.07 -12.93 -0.43
CA GLU A 101 -12.08 -13.23 0.61
C GLU A 101 -11.43 -14.59 0.27
N LYS A 102 -10.10 -14.62 0.10
CA LYS A 102 -9.34 -15.85 -0.22
C LYS A 102 -9.39 -16.85 0.94
#